data_AF-A0A1Z5IG20-F1
#
_entry.id   AF-A0A1Z5IG20-F1
#
_cell.length_a   1.000
_cell.length_b   1.000
_cell.length_c   1.000
_cell.angle_alpha   90.00
_cell.angle_beta   90.00
_cell.angle_gamma   90.00
#
_symmetry.space_group_name_H-M   'P 1'
#
loop_
_entity.id
_entity.type
_entity.pdbx_description
1 polymer ?
#
loop_
_entity_poly.entity_id
_entity_poly.type
_entity_poly.pdbx_seq_one_letter_code
_entity_poly.pdbx_strand_id
1 'polypeptide(L)'
;MKKFKLILSAAALLSLVLAGCGKPSLTVAHQHYNPSGMTAVVKGHSNQKTVHYQINNGSQKSQSVTGGGYAITLPAKPYKQVIKLSAGGQHASTEIAKSPAIMSYNKFKTTYNQALTATALSKKDQATAMQLQKQGAQLKQQEVQLKAKTKAAQAKLKAGDMSAQSTLATVAKQGAQLQASGAKLKQTQATLAPALAKAKKQVAGKTITAKAHTGVYNLKTTPTATVRGNVDDKQLIGATLMVPTSSLKSKKAARTFMTELAVLTGSTGANTKAVLKGFANKANKKNSQQTTTSTIHSKGIDFNLGYSTSTLYIYVTHH
;
A
#
# COMPACT_ATOMS: atom_id res chain seq x y z
N MET A 1 -63.78 -46.32 52.39
CA MET A 1 -62.51 -46.39 53.14
C MET A 1 -61.47 -47.15 52.31
N LYS A 2 -60.29 -46.55 52.07
CA LYS A 2 -59.02 -47.19 51.67
C LYS A 2 -59.00 -47.89 50.28
N LYS A 3 -57.92 -47.96 49.50
CA LYS A 3 -56.66 -47.25 49.23
C LYS A 3 -55.98 -48.10 48.11
N PHE A 4 -55.09 -47.47 47.33
CA PHE A 4 -53.96 -48.06 46.56
C PHE A 4 -54.14 -48.64 45.12
N LYS A 5 -53.58 -47.86 44.17
CA LYS A 5 -52.56 -48.18 43.13
C LYS A 5 -52.76 -49.35 42.15
N LEU A 6 -52.72 -49.04 40.84
CA LEU A 6 -51.65 -49.36 39.85
C LEU A 6 -52.09 -48.82 38.46
N ILE A 7 -51.41 -47.86 37.83
CA ILE A 7 -50.27 -47.99 36.88
C ILE A 7 -50.68 -48.39 35.43
N LEU A 8 -50.21 -47.55 34.48
CA LEU A 8 -49.94 -47.76 33.04
C LEU A 8 -51.05 -47.65 31.98
N SER A 9 -51.00 -46.53 31.21
CA SER A 9 -50.99 -46.47 29.73
C SER A 9 -51.15 -44.99 29.32
N ALA A 10 -50.10 -44.15 29.34
CA ALA A 10 -49.00 -44.05 28.38
C ALA A 10 -49.44 -44.02 26.91
N ALA A 11 -49.00 -42.97 26.21
CA ALA A 11 -49.06 -42.72 24.76
C ALA A 11 -50.28 -41.96 24.22
N ALA A 12 -50.51 -40.75 24.71
CA ALA A 12 -51.03 -39.68 23.86
C ALA A 12 -50.51 -38.32 24.36
N LEU A 13 -50.10 -37.46 23.41
CA LEU A 13 -49.79 -36.03 23.58
C LEU A 13 -48.43 -35.66 24.19
N LEU A 14 -47.32 -36.02 23.54
CA LEU A 14 -46.08 -35.25 23.71
C LEU A 14 -45.15 -35.35 22.48
N SER A 15 -45.69 -35.11 21.29
CA SER A 15 -44.90 -34.62 20.16
C SER A 15 -44.81 -33.09 20.25
N LEU A 16 -44.20 -32.58 21.33
CA LEU A 16 -43.63 -31.24 21.29
C LEU A 16 -42.48 -31.31 20.30
N VAL A 17 -42.70 -30.67 19.16
CA VAL A 17 -41.69 -30.37 18.15
C VAL A 17 -40.51 -29.73 18.87
N LEU A 18 -39.43 -30.51 19.07
CA LEU A 18 -38.16 -30.00 19.57
C LEU A 18 -37.44 -29.26 18.44
N ALA A 19 -38.12 -28.29 17.82
CA ALA A 19 -37.48 -27.24 17.03
C ALA A 19 -36.90 -26.22 18.01
N GLY A 20 -35.87 -26.63 18.76
CA GLY A 20 -34.97 -25.73 19.46
C GLY A 20 -34.09 -24.97 18.45
N CYS A 21 -34.69 -24.30 17.47
CA CYS A 21 -34.03 -23.25 16.73
C CYS A 21 -33.95 -22.05 17.68
N GLY A 22 -32.83 -21.93 18.39
CA GLY A 22 -32.56 -20.74 19.21
C GLY A 22 -32.81 -19.47 18.39
N LYS A 23 -33.33 -18.41 19.05
CA LYS A 23 -33.65 -17.12 18.40
C LYS A 23 -32.53 -16.70 17.44
N PRO A 24 -32.82 -16.25 16.21
CA PRO A 24 -31.78 -15.82 15.27
C PRO A 24 -30.83 -14.82 15.90
N SER A 25 -29.52 -15.02 15.72
CA SER A 25 -28.48 -14.16 16.26
C SER A 25 -27.55 -13.65 15.16
N LEU A 26 -27.13 -12.39 15.30
CA LEU A 26 -26.14 -11.74 14.45
C LEU A 26 -25.38 -10.69 15.28
N THR A 27 -24.05 -10.77 15.30
CA THR A 27 -23.21 -9.79 16.00
C THR A 27 -22.00 -9.42 15.17
N VAL A 28 -21.50 -8.19 15.33
CA VAL A 28 -20.18 -7.77 14.85
C VAL A 28 -19.25 -7.60 16.05
N ALA A 29 -17.97 -7.99 15.90
CA ALA A 29 -17.01 -7.90 16.98
C ALA A 29 -16.67 -6.44 17.33
N HIS A 30 -16.68 -5.54 16.34
CA HIS A 30 -16.44 -4.11 16.53
C HIS A 30 -17.38 -3.27 15.66
N GLN A 31 -17.76 -2.09 16.16
CA GLN A 31 -18.52 -1.10 15.38
C GLN A 31 -17.62 -0.28 14.44
N HIS A 32 -16.34 -0.18 14.74
CA HIS A 32 -15.35 0.54 13.96
C HIS A 32 -14.10 -0.31 13.75
N TYR A 33 -13.67 -0.43 12.51
CA TYR A 33 -12.47 -1.14 12.09
C TYR A 33 -11.49 -0.18 11.42
N ASN A 34 -10.22 -0.28 11.78
CA ASN A 34 -9.14 0.30 11.00
C ASN A 34 -8.57 -0.78 10.07
N PRO A 35 -8.34 -0.48 8.77
CA PRO A 35 -7.61 -1.38 7.90
C PRO A 35 -6.24 -1.74 8.50
N SER A 36 -5.86 -3.00 8.37
CA SER A 36 -4.52 -3.48 8.72
C SER A 36 -3.82 -3.93 7.44
N GLY A 37 -2.79 -3.19 7.01
CA GLY A 37 -2.18 -3.38 5.70
C GLY A 37 -3.17 -3.02 4.58
N MET A 38 -3.46 -3.96 3.69
CA MET A 38 -4.29 -3.69 2.49
C MET A 38 -5.79 -3.97 2.67
N THR A 39 -6.20 -4.53 3.81
CA THR A 39 -7.57 -5.03 4.03
C THR A 39 -8.07 -4.74 5.44
N ALA A 40 -9.38 -4.76 5.63
CA ALA A 40 -10.01 -4.89 6.93
C ALA A 40 -10.73 -6.25 7.01
N VAL A 41 -10.71 -6.89 8.18
CA VAL A 41 -11.41 -8.16 8.42
C VAL A 41 -12.52 -7.92 9.44
N VAL A 42 -13.75 -7.86 8.94
CA VAL A 42 -14.94 -7.76 9.78
C VAL A 42 -15.27 -9.15 10.30
N LYS A 43 -15.32 -9.31 11.62
CA LYS A 43 -15.60 -10.60 12.28
C LYS A 43 -16.89 -10.50 13.08
N GLY A 44 -17.56 -11.63 13.25
CA GLY A 44 -18.79 -11.68 14.02
C GLY A 44 -19.29 -13.11 14.23
N HIS A 45 -20.43 -13.23 14.88
CA HIS A 45 -21.09 -14.52 15.13
C HIS A 45 -22.52 -14.52 14.63
N SER A 46 -22.99 -15.69 14.21
CA SER A 46 -24.40 -15.92 13.88
C SER A 46 -24.74 -17.40 14.07
N ASN A 47 -25.96 -17.70 14.48
CA ASN A 47 -26.50 -19.06 14.47
C ASN A 47 -27.15 -19.45 13.14
N GLN A 48 -27.12 -18.57 12.14
CA GLN A 48 -27.56 -18.84 10.77
C GLN A 48 -26.41 -19.42 9.94
N LYS A 49 -26.73 -20.13 8.86
CA LYS A 49 -25.71 -20.70 7.95
C LYS A 49 -25.00 -19.66 7.09
N THR A 50 -25.62 -18.49 6.90
CA THR A 50 -25.14 -17.44 6.00
C THR A 50 -25.45 -16.07 6.56
N VAL A 51 -24.50 -15.16 6.43
CA VAL A 51 -24.67 -13.73 6.68
C VAL A 51 -24.64 -13.01 5.34
N HIS A 52 -25.65 -12.20 5.08
CA HIS A 52 -25.67 -11.30 3.94
C HIS A 52 -25.04 -9.97 4.35
N TYR A 53 -24.30 -9.34 3.44
CA TYR A 53 -23.71 -8.04 3.69
C TYR A 53 -23.76 -7.15 2.45
N GLN A 54 -23.84 -5.84 2.71
CA GLN A 54 -23.81 -4.79 1.71
C GLN A 54 -22.75 -3.77 2.11
N ILE A 55 -21.94 -3.33 1.16
CA ILE A 55 -20.93 -2.29 1.36
C ILE A 55 -21.50 -0.99 0.80
N ASN A 56 -21.68 0.02 1.66
CA ASN A 56 -22.38 1.26 1.33
C ASN A 56 -23.74 0.94 0.69
N ASN A 57 -23.99 1.45 -0.52
CA ASN A 57 -25.19 1.18 -1.31
C ASN A 57 -24.91 0.20 -2.47
N GLY A 58 -23.86 -0.63 -2.36
CA GLY A 58 -23.49 -1.60 -3.39
C GLY A 58 -24.42 -2.82 -3.44
N SER A 59 -24.06 -3.82 -4.23
CA SER A 59 -24.83 -5.07 -4.30
C SER A 59 -24.69 -5.88 -3.00
N GLN A 60 -25.75 -6.60 -2.63
CA GLN A 60 -25.70 -7.58 -1.55
C GLN A 60 -24.78 -8.75 -1.90
N LYS A 61 -24.05 -9.25 -0.91
CA LYS A 61 -23.15 -10.41 -1.00
C LYS A 61 -23.42 -11.35 0.18
N SER A 62 -22.89 -12.56 0.11
CA SER A 62 -23.09 -13.59 1.14
C SER A 62 -21.75 -14.08 1.68
N GLN A 63 -21.73 -14.40 2.97
CA GLN A 63 -20.60 -14.98 3.68
C GLN A 63 -21.10 -16.20 4.46
N SER A 64 -20.47 -17.36 4.26
CA SER A 64 -20.79 -18.57 5.02
C SER A 64 -20.34 -18.42 6.47
N VAL A 65 -21.14 -19.01 7.37
CA VAL A 65 -20.85 -19.12 8.79
C VAL A 65 -20.32 -20.52 9.08
N THR A 66 -19.18 -20.60 9.75
CA THR A 66 -18.53 -21.87 10.11
C THR A 66 -18.26 -21.88 11.60
N GLY A 67 -18.75 -22.90 12.32
CA GLY A 67 -18.59 -22.99 13.77
C GLY A 67 -19.23 -21.81 14.54
N GLY A 68 -20.30 -21.23 14.00
CA GLY A 68 -20.99 -20.06 14.58
C GLY A 68 -20.30 -18.72 14.34
N GLY A 69 -19.12 -18.69 13.71
CA GLY A 69 -18.37 -17.48 13.38
C GLY A 69 -18.32 -17.18 11.89
N TYR A 70 -18.12 -15.91 11.55
CA TYR A 70 -17.84 -15.48 10.19
C TYR A 70 -16.74 -14.41 10.14
N ALA A 71 -16.08 -14.31 8.98
CA ALA A 71 -15.08 -13.29 8.70
C ALA A 71 -15.22 -12.78 7.26
N ILE A 72 -15.40 -11.47 7.09
CA ILE A 72 -15.51 -10.80 5.79
C ILE A 72 -14.25 -9.96 5.59
N THR A 73 -13.42 -10.33 4.62
CA THR A 73 -12.21 -9.60 4.26
C THR A 73 -12.49 -8.62 3.14
N LEU A 74 -12.34 -7.32 3.42
CA LEU A 74 -12.62 -6.25 2.48
C LEU A 74 -11.35 -5.46 2.15
N PRO A 75 -11.07 -5.16 0.87
CA PRO A 75 -10.01 -4.24 0.50
C PRO A 75 -10.23 -2.88 1.14
N ALA A 76 -9.16 -2.29 1.68
CA ALA A 76 -9.19 -0.91 2.18
C ALA A 76 -9.54 0.06 1.04
N LYS A 77 -10.24 1.15 1.35
CA LYS A 77 -10.66 2.17 0.38
C LYS A 77 -10.21 3.57 0.80
N PRO A 78 -10.04 4.51 -0.14
CA PRO A 78 -9.74 5.91 0.17
C PRO A 78 -10.93 6.66 0.79
N TYR A 79 -12.06 5.99 0.96
CA TYR A 79 -13.28 6.48 1.61
C TYR A 79 -13.72 5.52 2.71
N LYS A 80 -14.54 6.04 3.63
CA LYS A 80 -15.16 5.24 4.70
C LYS A 80 -16.14 4.23 4.10
N GLN A 81 -16.11 2.99 4.58
CA GLN A 81 -17.03 1.95 4.14
C GLN A 81 -18.00 1.61 5.27
N VAL A 82 -19.30 1.70 5.03
CA VAL A 82 -20.35 1.25 5.95
C VAL A 82 -20.79 -0.14 5.51
N ILE A 83 -20.70 -1.11 6.42
CA ILE A 83 -21.04 -2.50 6.15
C ILE A 83 -22.33 -2.82 6.88
N LYS A 84 -23.40 -3.02 6.12
CA LYS A 84 -24.70 -3.46 6.64
C LYS A 84 -24.77 -4.97 6.52
N LEU A 85 -25.11 -5.66 7.60
CA LEU A 85 -25.22 -7.12 7.65
C LEU A 85 -26.64 -7.54 8.02
N SER A 86 -27.07 -8.68 7.51
CA SER A 86 -28.32 -9.31 7.90
C SER A 86 -28.24 -10.84 7.90
N ALA A 87 -28.96 -11.47 8.83
CA ALA A 87 -29.09 -12.92 8.95
C ALA A 87 -30.34 -13.27 9.76
N GLY A 88 -31.24 -14.12 9.23
CA GLY A 88 -32.44 -14.57 9.95
C GLY A 88 -33.32 -13.44 10.49
N GLY A 89 -33.47 -12.34 9.73
CA GLY A 89 -34.23 -11.14 10.13
C GLY A 89 -33.52 -10.20 11.11
N GLN A 90 -32.32 -10.56 11.59
CA GLN A 90 -31.48 -9.67 12.40
C GLN A 90 -30.61 -8.78 11.52
N HIS A 91 -30.29 -7.59 12.02
CA HIS A 91 -29.46 -6.60 11.34
C HIS A 91 -28.31 -6.14 12.23
N ALA A 92 -27.16 -5.90 11.62
CA ALA A 92 -26.01 -5.27 12.26
C ALA A 92 -25.33 -4.30 11.29
N SER A 93 -24.58 -3.35 11.84
CA SER A 93 -23.78 -2.43 11.02
C SER A 93 -22.43 -2.20 11.65
N THR A 94 -21.42 -1.98 10.82
CA THR A 94 -20.08 -1.60 11.24
C THR A 94 -19.44 -0.69 10.20
N GLU A 95 -18.41 0.04 10.58
CA GLU A 95 -17.68 0.95 9.70
C GLU A 95 -16.21 0.55 9.57
N ILE A 96 -15.66 0.72 8.37
CA ILE A 96 -14.22 0.62 8.11
C ILE A 96 -13.71 2.02 7.78
N ALA A 97 -12.71 2.47 8.54
CA ALA A 97 -12.04 3.75 8.31
C ALA A 97 -11.40 3.81 6.92
N LYS A 98 -11.32 5.02 6.37
CA LYS A 98 -10.61 5.26 5.10
C LYS A 98 -9.12 5.00 5.26
N SER A 99 -8.48 4.50 4.21
CA SER A 99 -7.03 4.41 4.07
C SER A 99 -6.59 5.37 2.97
N PRO A 100 -5.82 6.43 3.26
CA PRO A 100 -5.34 7.34 2.24
C PRO A 100 -4.57 6.62 1.13
N ALA A 101 -4.66 7.15 -0.09
CA ALA A 101 -3.87 6.63 -1.20
C ALA A 101 -2.39 6.96 -1.01
N ILE A 102 -1.52 6.01 -1.34
CA ILE A 102 -0.07 6.23 -1.39
C ILE A 102 0.25 7.19 -2.54
N MET A 103 -0.27 6.88 -3.74
CA MET A 103 -0.09 7.64 -4.98
C MET A 103 -0.94 7.05 -6.11
N SER A 104 -0.94 7.69 -7.28
CA SER A 104 -1.52 7.06 -8.47
C SER A 104 -0.76 5.79 -8.88
N TYR A 105 -1.51 4.76 -9.29
CA TYR A 105 -0.96 3.48 -9.69
C TYR A 105 0.04 3.60 -10.84
N ASN A 106 -0.26 4.44 -11.84
CA ASN A 106 0.64 4.65 -12.98
C ASN A 106 1.98 5.28 -12.53
N LYS A 107 1.93 6.21 -11.57
CA LYS A 107 3.14 6.80 -11.01
C LYS A 107 3.94 5.75 -10.25
N PHE A 108 3.29 4.95 -9.41
CA PHE A 108 3.93 3.84 -8.70
C PHE A 108 4.59 2.84 -9.65
N LYS A 109 3.87 2.36 -10.68
CA LYS A 109 4.39 1.42 -11.68
C LYS A 109 5.61 2.00 -12.40
N THR A 110 5.56 3.28 -12.76
CA THR A 110 6.66 3.97 -13.44
C THR A 110 7.88 4.09 -12.52
N THR A 111 7.70 4.57 -11.29
CA THR A 111 8.80 4.73 -10.32
C THR A 111 9.40 3.39 -9.95
N TYR A 112 8.58 2.36 -9.75
CA TYR A 112 9.03 0.99 -9.49
C TYR A 112 9.91 0.44 -10.60
N ASN A 113 9.44 0.49 -11.85
CA ASN A 113 10.16 -0.07 -12.98
C ASN A 113 11.46 0.71 -13.26
N GLN A 114 11.45 2.02 -13.04
CA GLN A 114 12.64 2.87 -13.13
C GLN A 114 13.66 2.55 -12.03
N ALA A 115 13.22 2.44 -10.77
CA ALA A 115 14.08 2.07 -9.65
C ALA A 115 14.68 0.69 -9.86
N LEU A 116 13.89 -0.29 -10.31
CA LEU A 116 14.37 -1.62 -10.66
C LEU A 116 15.43 -1.57 -11.78
N THR A 117 15.19 -0.80 -12.84
CA THR A 117 16.17 -0.58 -13.91
C THR A 117 17.48 -0.01 -13.36
N ALA A 118 17.40 0.97 -12.45
CA ALA A 118 18.58 1.57 -11.84
C ALA A 118 19.42 0.56 -11.05
N THR A 119 18.80 -0.46 -10.44
CA THR A 119 19.55 -1.52 -9.73
C THR A 119 20.41 -2.39 -10.66
N ALA A 120 20.08 -2.45 -11.95
CA ALA A 120 20.82 -3.22 -12.96
C ALA A 120 21.94 -2.43 -13.65
N LEU A 121 22.04 -1.12 -13.39
CA LEU A 121 23.13 -0.29 -13.89
C LEU A 121 24.47 -0.62 -13.20
N SER A 122 25.58 -0.33 -13.87
CA SER A 122 26.91 -0.39 -13.24
C SER A 122 27.02 0.63 -12.10
N LYS A 123 27.97 0.47 -11.18
CA LYS A 123 28.19 1.46 -10.09
C LYS A 123 28.53 2.85 -10.62
N LYS A 124 29.28 2.92 -11.72
CA LYS A 124 29.60 4.17 -12.42
C LYS A 124 28.32 4.82 -12.97
N ASP A 125 27.49 4.06 -13.68
CA ASP A 125 26.25 4.59 -14.27
C ASP A 125 25.21 4.96 -13.19
N GLN A 126 25.15 4.21 -12.09
CA GLN A 126 24.34 4.57 -10.92
C GLN A 126 24.77 5.92 -10.35
N ALA A 127 26.07 6.15 -10.17
CA ALA A 127 26.59 7.42 -9.67
C ALA A 127 26.26 8.58 -10.63
N THR A 128 26.45 8.38 -11.94
CA THR A 128 26.09 9.36 -12.97
C THR A 128 24.59 9.66 -12.93
N ALA A 129 23.73 8.64 -12.83
CA ALA A 129 22.28 8.81 -12.74
C ALA A 129 21.85 9.57 -11.48
N MET A 130 22.46 9.29 -10.32
CA MET A 130 22.22 10.03 -9.07
C MET A 130 22.65 11.49 -9.18
N GLN A 131 23.80 11.75 -9.81
CA GLN A 131 24.29 13.11 -10.04
C GLN A 131 23.35 13.89 -10.97
N LEU A 132 22.89 13.26 -12.06
CA LEU A 132 21.89 13.83 -12.96
C LEU A 132 20.59 14.17 -12.24
N GLN A 133 20.10 13.28 -11.36
CA GLN A 133 18.89 13.54 -10.58
C GLN A 133 19.08 14.74 -9.64
N LYS A 134 20.23 14.84 -8.97
CA LYS A 134 20.55 15.96 -8.07
C LYS A 134 20.63 17.28 -8.86
N GLN A 135 21.35 17.29 -9.97
CA GLN A 135 21.49 18.47 -10.84
C GLN A 135 20.14 18.89 -11.42
N GLY A 136 19.32 17.95 -11.89
CA GLY A 136 17.98 18.22 -12.38
C GLY A 136 17.04 18.81 -11.32
N ALA A 137 17.11 18.32 -10.08
CA ALA A 137 16.35 18.87 -8.96
C ALA A 137 16.79 20.30 -8.60
N GLN A 138 18.11 20.55 -8.58
CA GLN A 138 18.67 21.88 -8.37
C GLN A 138 18.27 22.86 -9.47
N LEU A 139 18.33 22.44 -10.74
CA LEU A 139 17.91 23.25 -11.87
C LEU A 139 16.42 23.61 -11.79
N LYS A 140 15.55 22.66 -11.42
CA LYS A 140 14.12 22.96 -11.19
C LYS A 140 13.90 23.97 -10.08
N GLN A 141 14.64 23.86 -8.97
CA GLN A 141 14.54 24.85 -7.89
C GLN A 141 15.02 26.23 -8.34
N GLN A 142 16.13 26.31 -9.06
CA GLN A 142 16.63 27.56 -9.64
C GLN A 142 15.64 28.16 -10.64
N GLU A 143 15.00 27.34 -11.48
CA GLU A 143 13.98 27.78 -12.43
C GLU A 143 12.78 28.42 -11.72
N VAL A 144 12.28 27.80 -10.65
CA VAL A 144 11.18 28.36 -9.84
C VAL A 144 11.58 29.69 -9.21
N GLN A 145 12.78 29.77 -8.64
CA GLN A 145 13.30 31.02 -8.04
C GLN A 145 13.47 32.12 -9.09
N LEU A 146 13.99 31.79 -10.27
CA LEU A 146 14.15 32.73 -11.38
C LEU A 146 12.80 33.25 -11.89
N LYS A 147 11.80 32.37 -12.04
CA LYS A 147 10.43 32.77 -12.41
C LYS A 147 9.84 33.74 -11.38
N ALA A 148 10.02 33.46 -10.08
CA ALA A 148 9.56 34.36 -9.02
C ALA A 148 10.26 35.72 -9.06
N LYS A 149 11.59 35.75 -9.20
CA LYS A 149 12.39 36.98 -9.32
C LYS A 149 12.02 37.80 -10.55
N THR A 150 11.79 37.14 -11.68
CA THR A 150 11.34 37.79 -12.92
C THR A 150 10.02 38.50 -12.69
N LYS A 151 9.02 37.80 -12.11
CA LYS A 151 7.70 38.36 -11.83
C LYS A 151 7.77 39.56 -10.88
N ALA A 152 8.59 39.46 -9.82
CA ALA A 152 8.79 40.56 -8.86
C ALA A 152 9.44 41.79 -9.51
N ALA A 153 10.49 41.59 -10.32
CA ALA A 153 11.18 42.69 -11.00
C ALA A 153 10.27 43.37 -12.05
N GLN A 154 9.45 42.59 -12.78
CA GLN A 154 8.45 43.14 -13.70
C GLN A 154 7.40 43.98 -12.98
N ALA A 155 6.95 43.56 -11.78
CA ALA A 155 6.01 44.34 -10.98
C ALA A 155 6.60 45.68 -10.51
N LYS A 156 7.87 45.68 -10.07
CA LYS A 156 8.58 46.91 -9.67
C LYS A 156 8.76 47.90 -10.81
N LEU A 157 9.13 47.41 -12.00
CA LEU A 157 9.22 48.25 -13.20
C LEU A 157 7.87 48.89 -13.56
N LYS A 158 6.77 48.14 -13.45
CA LYS A 158 5.41 48.69 -13.67
C LYS A 158 5.03 49.76 -12.65
N ALA A 159 5.60 49.71 -11.45
CA ALA A 159 5.43 50.69 -10.39
C ALA A 159 6.39 51.91 -10.52
N GLY A 160 7.18 51.99 -11.60
CA GLY A 160 8.09 53.12 -11.86
C GLY A 160 9.48 52.97 -11.26
N ASP A 161 9.81 51.85 -10.61
CA ASP A 161 11.14 51.60 -10.05
C ASP A 161 12.12 51.15 -11.16
N MET A 162 12.86 52.11 -11.70
CA MET A 162 13.85 51.86 -12.76
C MET A 162 15.06 51.03 -12.29
N SER A 163 15.30 50.90 -10.97
CA SER A 163 16.39 50.05 -10.47
C SER A 163 16.18 48.57 -10.79
N ALA A 164 14.92 48.15 -11.00
CA ALA A 164 14.54 46.79 -11.37
C ALA A 164 14.97 46.39 -12.81
N GLN A 165 15.41 47.32 -13.64
CA GLN A 165 15.95 47.05 -14.98
C GLN A 165 17.27 46.27 -14.92
N SER A 166 18.15 46.62 -13.97
CA SER A 166 19.39 45.86 -13.68
C SER A 166 19.10 44.44 -13.17
N THR A 167 18.03 44.29 -12.40
CA THR A 167 17.58 42.99 -11.87
C THR A 167 17.10 42.08 -13.00
N LEU A 168 16.32 42.61 -13.96
CA LEU A 168 15.91 41.84 -15.14
C LEU A 168 17.10 41.39 -16.00
N ALA A 169 18.09 42.27 -16.22
CA ALA A 169 19.31 41.90 -16.96
C ALA A 169 20.09 40.76 -16.26
N THR A 170 20.17 40.80 -14.93
CA THR A 170 20.81 39.75 -14.12
C THR A 170 20.05 38.43 -14.21
N VAL A 171 18.72 38.47 -14.08
CA VAL A 171 17.85 37.30 -14.19
C VAL A 171 17.91 36.69 -15.59
N ALA A 172 18.02 37.51 -16.65
CA ALA A 172 18.19 37.03 -18.02
C ALA A 172 19.52 36.27 -18.21
N LYS A 173 20.64 36.79 -17.67
CA LYS A 173 21.93 36.08 -17.67
C LYS A 173 21.86 34.75 -16.92
N GLN A 174 21.24 34.74 -15.75
CA GLN A 174 21.02 33.51 -14.97
C GLN A 174 20.13 32.51 -15.73
N GLY A 175 19.12 33.00 -16.46
CA GLY A 175 18.28 32.20 -17.35
C GLY A 175 19.09 31.53 -18.48
N ALA A 176 19.98 32.27 -19.15
CA ALA A 176 20.86 31.71 -20.18
C ALA A 176 21.82 30.64 -19.61
N GLN A 177 22.41 30.88 -18.43
CA GLN A 177 23.24 29.89 -17.76
C GLN A 177 22.46 28.61 -17.36
N LEU A 178 21.20 28.78 -16.95
CA LEU A 178 20.32 27.65 -16.63
C LEU A 178 19.97 26.83 -17.88
N GLN A 179 19.76 27.49 -19.03
CA GLN A 179 19.57 26.81 -20.31
C GLN A 179 20.81 26.01 -20.73
N ALA A 180 22.01 26.59 -20.63
CA ALA A 180 23.26 25.89 -20.92
C ALA A 180 23.48 24.67 -20.00
N SER A 181 23.18 24.83 -18.70
CA SER A 181 23.21 23.73 -17.73
C SER A 181 22.21 22.62 -18.08
N GLY A 182 21.01 23.00 -18.55
CA GLY A 182 20.01 22.06 -19.06
C GLY A 182 20.47 21.30 -20.32
N ALA A 183 21.18 21.96 -21.24
CA ALA A 183 21.74 21.30 -22.42
C ALA A 183 22.82 20.27 -22.04
N LYS A 184 23.73 20.62 -21.13
CA LYS A 184 24.75 19.69 -20.61
C LYS A 184 24.12 18.49 -19.88
N LEU A 185 23.01 18.72 -19.16
CA LEU A 185 22.26 17.65 -18.52
C LEU A 185 21.67 16.68 -19.56
N LYS A 186 21.06 17.19 -20.63
CA LYS A 186 20.53 16.36 -21.74
C LYS A 186 21.63 15.54 -22.42
N GLN A 187 22.79 16.14 -22.67
CA GLN A 187 23.94 15.42 -23.25
C GLN A 187 24.40 14.28 -22.34
N THR A 188 24.53 14.54 -21.04
CA THR A 188 24.90 13.51 -20.05
C THR A 188 23.82 12.45 -19.89
N GLN A 189 22.54 12.79 -20.11
CA GLN A 189 21.46 11.81 -20.14
C GLN A 189 21.55 10.90 -21.38
N ALA A 190 21.96 11.45 -22.53
CA ALA A 190 22.14 10.68 -23.77
C ALA A 190 23.26 9.64 -23.63
N THR A 191 24.35 9.95 -22.92
CA THR A 191 25.44 8.99 -22.69
C THR A 191 25.02 7.80 -21.82
N LEU A 192 24.01 7.97 -20.95
CA LEU A 192 23.43 6.87 -20.17
C LEU A 192 22.41 6.03 -20.94
N ALA A 193 21.91 6.49 -22.09
CA ALA A 193 20.82 5.83 -22.80
C ALA A 193 21.13 4.35 -23.17
N PRO A 194 22.33 3.99 -23.66
CA PRO A 194 22.67 2.60 -23.95
C PRO A 194 22.71 1.72 -22.69
N ALA A 195 23.28 2.22 -21.60
CA ALA A 195 23.34 1.52 -20.32
C ALA A 195 21.93 1.28 -19.76
N LEU A 196 21.06 2.29 -19.84
CA LEU A 196 19.65 2.19 -19.45
C LEU A 196 18.89 1.19 -20.33
N ALA A 197 19.12 1.16 -21.64
CA ALA A 197 18.49 0.19 -22.53
C ALA A 197 18.91 -1.25 -22.20
N LYS A 198 20.20 -1.48 -21.92
CA LYS A 198 20.72 -2.78 -21.47
C LYS A 198 20.09 -3.18 -20.12
N ALA A 199 20.07 -2.26 -19.15
CA ALA A 199 19.47 -2.50 -17.85
C ALA A 199 17.97 -2.82 -17.94
N LYS A 200 17.22 -2.09 -18.78
CA LYS A 200 15.79 -2.37 -19.05
C LYS A 200 15.58 -3.79 -19.58
N LYS A 201 16.40 -4.23 -20.54
CA LYS A 201 16.35 -5.61 -21.07
C LYS A 201 16.61 -6.63 -19.97
N GLN A 202 17.60 -6.39 -19.10
CA GLN A 202 17.96 -7.29 -17.99
C GLN A 202 16.84 -7.44 -16.95
N VAL A 203 16.04 -6.39 -16.72
CA VAL A 203 14.98 -6.41 -15.71
C VAL A 203 13.58 -6.65 -16.26
N ALA A 204 13.42 -6.81 -17.58
CA ALA A 204 12.10 -6.88 -18.24
C ALA A 204 11.15 -7.87 -17.56
N GLY A 205 11.59 -9.10 -17.30
CA GLY A 205 10.80 -10.15 -16.62
C GLY A 205 10.55 -9.94 -15.12
N LYS A 206 11.04 -8.84 -14.53
CA LYS A 206 10.88 -8.49 -13.11
C LYS A 206 10.10 -7.19 -12.91
N THR A 207 9.71 -6.53 -14.01
CA THR A 207 8.93 -5.28 -13.96
C THR A 207 7.47 -5.54 -13.59
N ILE A 208 6.80 -4.51 -13.07
CA ILE A 208 5.35 -4.50 -12.94
C ILE A 208 4.76 -4.23 -14.32
N THR A 209 4.05 -5.22 -14.87
CA THR A 209 3.34 -5.13 -16.15
C THR A 209 1.84 -5.09 -15.99
N ALA A 210 1.33 -5.51 -14.83
CA ALA A 210 -0.10 -5.55 -14.52
C ALA A 210 -0.81 -4.22 -14.86
N LYS A 211 -2.05 -4.34 -15.31
CA LYS A 211 -2.93 -3.20 -15.57
C LYS A 211 -3.65 -2.82 -14.26
N ALA A 212 -4.03 -1.55 -14.15
CA ALA A 212 -4.78 -1.07 -13.00
C ALA A 212 -6.20 -1.67 -13.05
N HIS A 213 -6.63 -2.32 -11.98
CA HIS A 213 -8.04 -2.63 -11.76
C HIS A 213 -8.35 -2.55 -10.26
N THR A 214 -9.61 -2.36 -9.92
CA THR A 214 -10.01 -2.23 -8.51
C THR A 214 -9.82 -3.56 -7.76
N GLY A 215 -9.30 -3.50 -6.54
CA GLY A 215 -9.14 -4.63 -5.63
C GLY A 215 -7.69 -4.96 -5.28
N VAL A 216 -7.51 -6.11 -4.63
CA VAL A 216 -6.21 -6.62 -4.18
C VAL A 216 -5.71 -7.69 -5.13
N TYR A 217 -4.52 -7.52 -5.71
CA TYR A 217 -3.95 -8.46 -6.68
C TYR A 217 -2.43 -8.37 -6.77
N ASN A 218 -1.80 -9.41 -7.31
CA ASN A 218 -0.35 -9.42 -7.53
C ASN A 218 0.00 -8.48 -8.70
N LEU A 219 0.84 -7.48 -8.43
CA LEU A 219 1.37 -6.55 -9.42
C LEU A 219 2.54 -7.17 -10.18
N LYS A 220 3.33 -7.99 -9.48
CA LYS A 220 4.33 -8.90 -10.05
C LYS A 220 4.56 -10.10 -9.14
N THR A 221 5.02 -11.19 -9.71
CA THR A 221 5.46 -12.39 -9.00
C THR A 221 6.77 -12.88 -9.61
N THR A 222 7.75 -13.17 -8.76
CA THR A 222 9.01 -13.85 -9.10
C THR A 222 9.24 -14.99 -8.11
N PRO A 223 10.17 -15.92 -8.37
CA PRO A 223 10.49 -17.00 -7.43
C PRO A 223 10.94 -16.52 -6.05
N THR A 224 11.46 -15.29 -5.95
CA THR A 224 12.05 -14.75 -4.71
C THR A 224 11.14 -13.73 -4.01
N ALA A 225 10.14 -13.17 -4.69
CA ALA A 225 9.25 -12.18 -4.12
C ALA A 225 7.98 -11.96 -4.94
N THR A 226 6.89 -11.62 -4.27
CA THR A 226 5.67 -11.09 -4.88
C THR A 226 5.41 -9.67 -4.39
N VAL A 227 5.07 -8.77 -5.30
CA VAL A 227 4.53 -7.45 -4.93
C VAL A 227 3.03 -7.50 -5.19
N ARG A 228 2.25 -7.37 -4.13
CA ARG A 228 0.79 -7.29 -4.16
C ARG A 228 0.37 -5.85 -3.93
N GLY A 229 -0.69 -5.41 -4.60
CA GLY A 229 -1.23 -4.06 -4.45
C GLY A 229 -2.72 -4.11 -4.19
N ASN A 230 -3.21 -3.13 -3.43
CA ASN A 230 -4.61 -2.75 -3.39
C ASN A 230 -4.77 -1.47 -4.21
N VAL A 231 -5.51 -1.56 -5.30
CA VAL A 231 -5.78 -0.42 -6.19
C VAL A 231 -7.26 -0.09 -6.15
N ASP A 232 -7.59 1.19 -6.08
CA ASP A 232 -8.95 1.69 -6.17
C ASP A 232 -8.94 3.00 -6.94
N ASP A 233 -9.83 3.14 -7.94
CA ASP A 233 -9.89 4.31 -8.82
C ASP A 233 -8.51 4.78 -9.34
N LYS A 234 -7.72 3.82 -9.85
CA LYS A 234 -6.35 4.05 -10.35
C LYS A 234 -5.38 4.62 -9.30
N GLN A 235 -5.74 4.63 -8.02
CA GLN A 235 -4.88 4.97 -6.89
C GLN A 235 -4.38 3.69 -6.24
N LEU A 236 -3.10 3.66 -5.88
CA LEU A 236 -2.54 2.63 -5.03
C LEU A 236 -2.87 2.97 -3.58
N ILE A 237 -3.74 2.18 -2.96
CA ILE A 237 -4.16 2.35 -1.55
C ILE A 237 -3.14 1.72 -0.62
N GLY A 238 -2.58 0.57 -1.01
CA GLY A 238 -1.55 -0.13 -0.25
C GLY A 238 -0.77 -1.08 -1.13
N ALA A 239 0.42 -1.44 -0.67
CA ALA A 239 1.25 -2.47 -1.30
C ALA A 239 1.75 -3.46 -0.26
N THR A 240 2.15 -4.64 -0.69
CA THR A 240 2.80 -5.64 0.17
C THR A 240 3.91 -6.33 -0.60
N LEU A 241 5.10 -6.36 -0.01
CA LEU A 241 6.18 -7.23 -0.45
C LEU A 241 6.07 -8.55 0.32
N MET A 242 5.88 -9.64 -0.41
CA MET A 242 5.79 -11.00 0.11
C MET A 242 7.07 -11.74 -0.27
N VAL A 243 7.80 -12.25 0.72
CA VAL A 243 9.10 -12.89 0.53
C VAL A 243 9.10 -14.27 1.19
N PRO A 244 9.33 -15.36 0.44
CA PRO A 244 9.45 -16.67 1.06
C PRO A 244 10.56 -16.69 2.11
N THR A 245 10.35 -17.30 3.27
CA THR A 245 11.39 -17.40 4.32
C THR A 245 12.62 -18.18 3.84
N SER A 246 12.45 -19.09 2.89
CA SER A 246 13.54 -19.74 2.16
C SER A 246 14.45 -18.75 1.41
N SER A 247 13.89 -17.65 0.90
CA SER A 247 14.61 -16.58 0.20
C SER A 247 15.36 -15.62 1.16
N LEU A 248 15.38 -15.91 2.47
CA LEU A 248 16.14 -15.16 3.46
C LEU A 248 17.35 -15.94 4.02
N LYS A 249 17.47 -17.23 3.69
CA LYS A 249 18.45 -18.14 4.32
C LYS A 249 19.91 -17.94 3.85
N SER A 250 20.14 -17.31 2.69
CA SER A 250 21.48 -17.11 2.14
C SER A 250 21.84 -15.63 1.96
N LYS A 251 23.14 -15.31 2.00
CA LYS A 251 23.64 -13.94 1.78
C LYS A 251 23.17 -13.36 0.42
N LYS A 252 23.13 -14.19 -0.63
CA LYS A 252 22.66 -13.78 -1.97
C LYS A 252 21.16 -13.47 -1.97
N ALA A 253 20.36 -14.32 -1.32
CA ALA A 253 18.92 -14.15 -1.26
C ALA A 253 18.54 -12.95 -0.37
N ALA A 254 19.24 -12.74 0.75
CA ALA A 254 19.10 -11.55 1.59
C ALA A 254 19.45 -10.25 0.83
N ARG A 255 20.51 -10.23 0.00
CA ARG A 255 20.82 -9.07 -0.85
C ARG A 255 19.72 -8.80 -1.89
N THR A 256 19.15 -9.86 -2.47
CA THR A 256 18.05 -9.75 -3.42
C THR A 256 16.81 -9.16 -2.74
N PHE A 257 16.48 -9.66 -1.56
CA PHE A 257 15.42 -9.11 -0.71
C PHE A 257 15.63 -7.62 -0.41
N MET A 258 16.82 -7.24 0.07
CA MET A 258 17.13 -5.83 0.39
C MET A 258 17.02 -4.93 -0.85
N THR A 259 17.34 -5.45 -2.03
CA THR A 259 17.18 -4.74 -3.30
C THR A 259 15.70 -4.54 -3.64
N GLU A 260 14.87 -5.58 -3.55
CA GLU A 260 13.42 -5.49 -3.78
C GLU A 260 12.75 -4.54 -2.79
N LEU A 261 13.16 -4.59 -1.53
CA LEU A 261 12.67 -3.67 -0.50
C LEU A 261 13.12 -2.22 -0.77
N ALA A 262 14.37 -2.00 -1.20
CA ALA A 262 14.85 -0.68 -1.57
C ALA A 262 14.06 -0.11 -2.77
N VAL A 263 13.79 -0.94 -3.78
CA VAL A 263 12.97 -0.57 -4.94
C VAL A 263 11.56 -0.21 -4.49
N LEU A 264 10.88 -1.05 -3.70
CA LEU A 264 9.52 -0.77 -3.22
C LEU A 264 9.45 0.52 -2.40
N THR A 265 10.33 0.67 -1.41
CA THR A 265 10.36 1.84 -0.51
C THR A 265 10.64 3.15 -1.25
N GLY A 266 11.60 3.14 -2.18
CA GLY A 266 11.91 4.32 -2.99
C GLY A 266 10.76 4.71 -3.91
N SER A 267 10.01 3.71 -4.39
CA SER A 267 8.91 3.91 -5.35
C SER A 267 7.66 4.51 -4.72
N THR A 268 7.46 4.35 -3.41
CA THR A 268 6.36 4.97 -2.66
C THR A 268 6.69 6.39 -2.18
N GLY A 269 7.90 6.89 -2.43
CA GLY A 269 8.35 8.23 -2.01
C GLY A 269 8.93 8.30 -0.59
N ALA A 270 9.00 7.17 0.12
CA ALA A 270 9.62 7.06 1.43
C ALA A 270 11.15 7.28 1.38
N ASN A 271 11.77 7.49 2.56
CA ASN A 271 13.22 7.51 2.67
C ASN A 271 13.76 6.07 2.81
N THR A 272 14.18 5.48 1.69
CA THR A 272 14.71 4.11 1.64
C THR A 272 15.80 3.86 2.68
N LYS A 273 16.78 4.75 2.87
CA LYS A 273 17.86 4.55 3.84
C LYS A 273 17.34 4.47 5.26
N ALA A 274 16.40 5.35 5.63
CA ALA A 274 15.77 5.34 6.94
C ALA A 274 14.96 4.06 7.17
N VAL A 275 14.19 3.64 6.16
CA VAL A 275 13.37 2.42 6.24
C VAL A 275 14.24 1.17 6.36
N LEU A 276 15.27 1.02 5.52
CA LEU A 276 16.20 -0.12 5.60
C LEU A 276 16.96 -0.17 6.93
N LYS A 277 17.37 0.98 7.47
CA LYS A 277 17.97 1.05 8.83
C LYS A 277 16.96 0.63 9.90
N GLY A 278 15.70 1.06 9.77
CA GLY A 278 14.61 0.64 10.65
C GLY A 278 14.42 -0.87 10.65
N PHE A 279 14.43 -1.51 9.48
CA PHE A 279 14.35 -2.96 9.36
C PHE A 279 15.55 -3.68 9.96
N ALA A 280 16.78 -3.23 9.67
CA ALA A 280 17.99 -3.83 10.22
C ALA A 280 18.01 -3.77 11.76
N ASN A 281 17.64 -2.62 12.32
CA ASN A 281 17.56 -2.44 13.77
C ASN A 281 16.51 -3.35 14.43
N LYS A 282 15.40 -3.62 13.75
CA LYS A 282 14.32 -4.49 14.28
C LYS A 282 14.65 -5.97 14.14
N ALA A 283 15.28 -6.37 13.04
CA ALA A 283 15.75 -7.76 12.85
C ALA A 283 16.79 -8.18 13.90
N ASN A 284 17.63 -7.23 14.36
CA ASN A 284 18.66 -7.49 15.37
C ASN A 284 18.13 -7.52 16.81
N LYS A 285 16.90 -7.06 17.06
CA LYS A 285 16.25 -7.14 18.38
C LYS A 285 15.48 -8.46 18.45
N LYS A 286 16.06 -9.46 19.12
CA LYS A 286 15.43 -10.77 19.38
C LYS A 286 14.10 -10.61 20.15
N ASN A 287 12.98 -10.45 19.46
CA ASN A 287 11.65 -10.62 20.06
C ASN A 287 11.03 -11.91 19.48
N SER A 288 11.35 -13.04 20.11
CA SER A 288 10.94 -14.39 19.70
C SER A 288 9.44 -14.70 19.87
N GLN A 289 8.61 -13.73 20.28
CA GLN A 289 7.21 -13.96 20.66
C GLN A 289 6.21 -12.97 20.04
N GLN A 290 6.64 -11.99 19.22
CA GLN A 290 5.77 -10.91 18.75
C GLN A 290 5.53 -11.02 17.23
N THR A 291 4.29 -11.31 16.82
CA THR A 291 3.88 -11.53 15.42
C THR A 291 3.76 -10.26 14.59
N THR A 292 3.85 -9.09 15.24
CA THR A 292 3.80 -7.76 14.62
C THR A 292 4.89 -6.87 15.20
N THR A 293 5.86 -6.45 14.39
CA THR A 293 6.84 -5.44 14.81
C THR A 293 6.22 -4.04 14.79
N SER A 294 6.74 -3.12 15.59
CA SER A 294 6.36 -1.70 15.52
C SER A 294 6.42 -1.16 14.09
N THR A 295 5.59 -0.18 13.77
CA THR A 295 5.56 0.46 12.45
C THR A 295 6.86 1.24 12.20
N ILE A 296 7.35 1.24 10.97
CA ILE A 296 8.41 2.17 10.52
C ILE A 296 7.72 3.28 9.74
N HIS A 297 7.86 4.53 10.17
CA HIS A 297 7.26 5.68 9.52
C HIS A 297 8.27 6.41 8.64
N SER A 298 7.87 6.83 7.44
CA SER A 298 8.69 7.64 6.56
C SER A 298 7.86 8.44 5.55
N LYS A 299 7.87 9.78 5.68
CA LYS A 299 7.20 10.71 4.76
C LYS A 299 5.71 10.37 4.50
N GLY A 300 4.93 10.12 5.54
CA GLY A 300 3.51 9.74 5.43
C GLY A 300 3.27 8.27 5.09
N ILE A 301 4.32 7.46 4.89
CA ILE A 301 4.23 6.04 4.56
C ILE A 301 4.63 5.18 5.75
N ASP A 302 3.82 4.18 6.02
CA ASP A 302 3.99 3.18 7.07
C ASP A 302 4.45 1.85 6.50
N PHE A 303 5.40 1.24 7.21
CA PHE A 303 5.89 -0.09 6.90
C PHE A 303 5.69 -0.99 8.12
N ASN A 304 4.84 -2.01 7.96
CA ASN A 304 4.53 -3.00 9.00
C ASN A 304 5.02 -4.38 8.58
N LEU A 305 5.60 -5.13 9.52
CA LEU A 305 5.98 -6.53 9.29
C LEU A 305 4.90 -7.47 9.76
N GLY A 306 4.60 -8.47 8.94
CA GLY A 306 3.92 -9.68 9.34
C GLY A 306 4.77 -10.89 9.01
N TYR A 307 4.79 -11.88 9.90
CA TYR A 307 5.50 -13.14 9.70
C TYR A 307 4.49 -14.29 9.65
N SER A 308 4.62 -15.16 8.66
CA SER A 308 4.07 -16.52 8.71
C SER A 308 5.21 -17.54 8.73
N THR A 309 4.87 -18.82 8.86
CA THR A 309 5.83 -19.93 8.82
C THR A 309 6.64 -19.96 7.51
N SER A 310 6.05 -19.52 6.40
CA SER A 310 6.64 -19.61 5.06
C SER A 310 6.93 -18.27 4.40
N THR A 311 6.36 -17.17 4.88
CA THR A 311 6.39 -15.88 4.18
C THR A 311 6.58 -14.71 5.14
N LEU A 312 7.53 -13.84 4.82
CA LEU A 312 7.65 -12.50 5.36
C LEU A 312 6.79 -11.53 4.55
N TYR A 313 5.96 -10.76 5.24
CA TYR A 313 5.11 -9.72 4.68
C TYR A 313 5.61 -8.35 5.13
N ILE A 314 5.79 -7.44 4.18
CA ILE A 314 6.02 -6.03 4.46
C ILE A 314 4.86 -5.26 3.87
N TYR A 315 3.94 -4.84 4.74
CA TYR A 315 2.80 -4.01 4.37
C TYR A 315 3.23 -2.56 4.28
N VAL A 316 2.82 -1.91 3.19
CA VAL A 316 3.11 -0.50 2.90
C VAL A 316 1.78 0.22 2.74
N THR A 317 1.53 1.19 3.62
CA THR A 317 0.28 1.97 3.67
C THR A 317 0.58 3.44 3.89
N HIS A 318 -0.39 4.31 3.63
CA HIS A 318 -0.32 5.72 4.00
C HIS A 318 -1.05 5.94 5.32
N HIS A 319 -0.52 6.77 6.22
CA HIS A 319 -1.20 7.19 7.46
C HIS A 319 -1.81 8.58 7.34
#